data_AF-A0AAN6YDV9-F1
#
_entry.id   AF-A0AAN6YDV9-F1
#
_cell.length_a   1.000
_cell.length_b   1.000
_cell.length_c   1.000
_cell.angle_alpha   90.00
_cell.angle_beta   90.00
_cell.angle_gamma   90.00
#
_symmetry.space_group_name_H-M   'P 1'
#
loop_
_entity.id
_entity.type
_entity.pdbx_description
1 polymer ?
#
loop_
_entity_poly.entity_id
_entity_poly.type
_entity_poly.pdbx_seq_one_letter_code
_entity_poly.pdbx_strand_id
1 'polypeptide(L)'
;MANNQMAGAAPGAAASAAANKDIIDNEERLEDAMEHLKELHLQLRQLRSAIPRMLSPLYSKHASPEAYFSAFNQSVADTRKEVQDFKEALTGEETNKILKHVAASRRAKPAGIKPWRYSDDPEWTTVKRVKREESAPN
;
A
#
# COMPACT_ATOMS: atom_id res chain seq x y z
N MET A 1 -31.92 46.22 -29.24
CA MET A 1 -30.67 45.68 -29.79
C MET A 1 -30.01 44.84 -28.71
N ALA A 2 -29.58 43.65 -29.08
CA ALA A 2 -29.34 42.52 -28.19
C ALA A 2 -28.06 42.64 -27.34
N ASN A 3 -28.17 42.13 -26.12
CA ASN A 3 -27.11 41.91 -25.14
C ASN A 3 -26.47 40.54 -25.42
N ASN A 4 -25.13 40.43 -25.52
CA ASN A 4 -24.46 39.15 -25.26
C ASN A 4 -22.94 39.26 -25.02
N GLN A 5 -22.57 39.22 -23.73
CA GLN A 5 -21.66 38.24 -23.11
C GLN A 5 -20.55 37.59 -23.97
N MET A 6 -19.28 37.86 -23.63
CA MET A 6 -18.13 37.03 -23.99
C MET A 6 -17.32 36.74 -22.71
N ALA A 7 -17.66 35.63 -22.04
CA ALA A 7 -16.82 35.03 -21.00
C ALA A 7 -16.03 33.90 -21.66
N GLY A 8 -14.74 34.14 -21.95
CA GLY A 8 -13.82 33.12 -22.42
C GLY A 8 -13.51 32.13 -21.30
N ALA A 9 -14.17 30.97 -21.32
CA ALA A 9 -13.82 29.84 -20.47
C ALA A 9 -12.53 29.19 -21.00
N ALA A 10 -11.50 29.14 -20.16
CA ALA A 10 -10.21 28.52 -20.46
C ALA A 10 -10.35 27.00 -20.68
N PRO A 11 -9.80 26.42 -21.77
CA PRO A 11 -9.90 24.99 -22.07
C PRO A 11 -8.90 24.10 -21.28
N GLY A 12 -8.14 24.67 -20.33
CA GLY A 12 -7.04 23.96 -19.66
C GLY A 12 -7.43 23.02 -18.52
N ALA A 13 -8.61 23.18 -17.92
CA ALA A 13 -9.00 22.41 -16.74
C ALA A 13 -9.66 21.04 -17.05
N ALA A 14 -10.27 20.90 -18.23
CA ALA A 14 -10.93 19.65 -18.62
C ALA A 14 -9.94 18.59 -19.13
N ALA A 15 -8.85 19.02 -19.77
CA ALA A 15 -7.84 18.12 -20.33
C ALA A 15 -6.99 17.43 -19.25
N SER A 16 -6.74 18.09 -18.12
CA SER A 16 -5.95 17.52 -17.00
C SER A 16 -6.76 16.56 -16.13
N ALA A 17 -8.09 16.68 -16.11
CA ALA A 17 -9.00 15.75 -15.45
C ALA A 17 -9.19 14.47 -16.28
N ALA A 18 -9.21 14.58 -17.62
CA ALA A 18 -9.26 13.42 -18.52
C ALA A 18 -7.94 12.63 -18.51
N ALA A 19 -6.79 13.30 -18.54
CA ALA A 19 -5.48 12.63 -18.56
C ALA A 19 -5.15 11.83 -17.28
N ASN A 20 -5.75 12.16 -16.14
CA ASN A 20 -5.62 11.39 -14.89
C ASN A 20 -6.61 10.23 -14.78
N LYS A 21 -7.68 10.24 -15.59
CA LYS A 21 -8.67 9.17 -15.66
C LYS A 21 -8.03 7.91 -16.29
N ASP A 22 -7.09 8.08 -17.20
CA ASP A 22 -6.56 6.98 -18.01
C ASP A 22 -5.46 6.13 -17.33
N ILE A 23 -4.90 6.56 -16.19
CA ILE A 23 -3.72 5.87 -15.63
C ILE A 23 -4.10 4.67 -14.76
N ILE A 24 -5.23 4.69 -14.06
CA ILE A 24 -5.64 3.61 -13.13
C ILE A 24 -7.03 3.04 -13.45
N ASP A 25 -7.81 3.60 -14.38
CA ASP A 25 -9.17 3.11 -14.67
C ASP A 25 -9.20 1.77 -15.48
N ASN A 26 -8.06 1.11 -15.71
CA ASN A 26 -8.04 -0.27 -16.23
C ASN A 26 -8.21 -1.26 -15.06
N GLU A 27 -9.15 -2.20 -15.17
CA GLU A 27 -9.47 -3.18 -14.12
C GLU A 27 -8.23 -3.91 -13.60
N GLU A 28 -7.34 -4.34 -14.50
CA GLU A 28 -6.07 -5.01 -14.17
C GLU A 28 -5.17 -4.15 -13.27
N ARG A 29 -5.10 -2.83 -13.51
CA ARG A 29 -4.31 -1.92 -12.69
C ARG A 29 -4.95 -1.62 -11.33
N LEU A 30 -6.28 -1.67 -11.25
CA LEU A 30 -6.98 -1.59 -9.97
C LEU A 30 -6.72 -2.84 -9.15
N GLU A 31 -6.72 -4.02 -9.77
CA GLU A 31 -6.35 -5.28 -9.12
C GLU A 31 -4.92 -5.23 -8.58
N ASP A 32 -3.94 -4.82 -9.39
CA ASP A 32 -2.55 -4.65 -8.97
C ASP A 32 -2.42 -3.65 -7.80
N ALA A 33 -3.12 -2.52 -7.88
CA ALA A 33 -3.12 -1.51 -6.81
C ALA A 33 -3.74 -2.05 -5.51
N MET A 34 -4.80 -2.84 -5.60
CA MET A 34 -5.42 -3.50 -4.45
C MET A 34 -4.49 -4.55 -3.85
N GLU A 35 -3.79 -5.33 -4.67
CA GLU A 35 -2.81 -6.31 -4.22
C GLU A 35 -1.64 -5.64 -3.51
N HIS A 36 -1.07 -4.57 -4.09
CA HIS A 36 -0.03 -3.77 -3.46
C HIS A 36 -0.46 -3.20 -2.09
N LEU A 37 -1.68 -2.65 -2.00
CA LEU A 37 -2.23 -2.17 -0.72
C LEU A 37 -2.43 -3.31 0.29
N LYS A 38 -2.81 -4.51 -0.17
CA LYS A 38 -2.94 -5.69 0.68
C LYS A 38 -1.59 -6.12 1.23
N GLU A 39 -0.54 -6.13 0.42
CA GLU A 39 0.83 -6.44 0.86
C GLU A 39 1.31 -5.46 1.92
N LEU A 40 1.15 -4.15 1.68
CA LEU A 40 1.46 -3.11 2.66
C LEU A 40 0.70 -3.31 3.98
N HIS A 41 -0.57 -3.68 3.91
CA HIS A 41 -1.36 -3.97 5.10
C HIS A 41 -0.80 -5.16 5.90
N LEU A 42 -0.40 -6.23 5.22
CA LEU A 42 0.19 -7.42 5.83
C LEU A 42 1.54 -7.09 6.49
N GLN A 43 2.38 -6.31 5.82
CA GLN A 43 3.65 -5.81 6.39
C GLN A 43 3.39 -4.98 7.65
N LEU A 44 2.45 -4.02 7.61
CA LEU A 44 2.08 -3.21 8.77
C LEU A 44 1.61 -4.10 9.94
N ARG A 45 0.86 -5.17 9.64
CA ARG A 45 0.42 -6.12 10.67
C ARG A 45 1.59 -6.88 11.28
N GLN A 46 2.55 -7.32 10.49
CA GLN A 46 3.76 -7.98 10.97
C GLN A 46 4.58 -7.06 11.89
N LEU A 47 4.65 -5.77 11.58
CA LEU A 47 5.32 -4.78 12.42
C LEU A 47 4.72 -4.63 13.83
N ARG A 48 3.45 -5.00 14.06
CA ARG A 48 2.87 -5.01 15.42
C ARG A 48 3.60 -5.98 16.36
N SER A 49 4.27 -6.99 15.82
CA SER A 49 5.10 -7.93 16.58
C SER A 49 6.55 -7.48 16.76
N ALA A 50 6.94 -6.32 16.23
CA ALA A 50 8.32 -5.82 16.25
C ALA A 50 8.90 -5.72 17.67
N ILE A 51 8.21 -5.03 18.58
CA ILE A 51 8.68 -4.86 19.96
C ILE A 51 8.82 -6.22 20.68
N PRO A 52 7.80 -7.11 20.67
CA PRO A 52 7.97 -8.46 21.23
C PRO A 52 9.13 -9.24 20.62
N ARG A 53 9.38 -9.12 19.31
CA ARG A 53 10.50 -9.80 18.63
C ARG A 53 11.85 -9.26 19.08
N MET A 54 12.02 -7.93 19.11
CA MET A 54 13.24 -7.26 19.60
C MET A 54 13.61 -7.70 21.02
N LEU A 55 12.60 -7.91 21.87
CA LEU A 55 12.81 -8.30 23.27
C LEU A 55 12.91 -9.81 23.47
N SER A 56 12.57 -10.63 22.47
CA SER A 56 12.60 -12.11 22.56
C SER A 56 13.96 -12.67 23.04
N PRO A 57 15.12 -12.13 22.62
CA PRO A 57 16.41 -12.57 23.15
C PRO A 57 16.56 -12.34 24.65
N LEU A 58 15.89 -11.33 25.24
CA LEU A 58 16.00 -11.03 26.67
C LEU A 58 15.36 -12.10 27.56
N TYR A 59 14.39 -12.85 27.02
CA TYR A 59 13.66 -13.89 27.75
C TYR A 59 14.20 -15.30 27.46
N SER A 60 15.19 -15.42 26.57
CA SER A 60 15.76 -16.70 26.15
C SER A 60 16.96 -17.09 27.02
N LYS A 61 17.21 -18.39 27.20
CA LYS A 61 18.45 -18.88 27.83
C LYS A 61 19.59 -18.84 26.82
N HIS A 62 20.73 -18.27 27.21
CA HIS A 62 21.93 -18.16 26.38
C HIS A 62 23.11 -18.87 27.03
N ALA A 63 24.03 -19.37 26.20
CA ALA A 63 25.23 -20.06 26.67
C ALA A 63 26.29 -19.12 27.27
N SER A 64 26.30 -17.84 26.86
CA SER A 64 27.20 -16.81 27.40
C SER A 64 26.59 -15.39 27.32
N PRO A 65 27.14 -14.41 28.07
CA PRO A 65 26.76 -13.00 27.96
C PRO A 65 26.99 -12.41 26.55
N GLU A 66 28.07 -12.80 25.86
CA GLU A 66 28.33 -12.36 24.48
C GLU A 66 27.26 -12.87 23.52
N ALA A 67 26.84 -14.13 23.66
CA ALA A 67 25.77 -14.71 22.84
C ALA A 67 24.43 -14.00 23.06
N TYR A 68 24.12 -13.65 24.32
CA TYR A 68 22.94 -12.84 24.66
C TYR A 68 22.97 -11.47 23.98
N PHE A 69 24.08 -10.73 24.11
CA PHE A 69 24.21 -9.40 23.53
C PHE A 69 24.17 -9.41 22.00
N SER A 70 24.82 -10.40 21.39
CA SER A 70 24.78 -10.61 19.94
C SER A 70 23.36 -10.90 19.45
N ALA A 71 22.64 -11.82 20.11
CA ALA A 71 21.26 -12.16 19.74
C ALA A 71 20.31 -10.96 19.87
N PHE A 72 20.46 -10.16 20.92
CA PHE A 72 19.69 -8.92 21.07
C PHE A 72 19.98 -7.91 19.97
N ASN A 73 21.25 -7.60 19.69
CA ASN A 73 21.63 -6.66 18.64
C ASN A 73 21.15 -7.11 17.26
N GLN A 74 21.23 -8.41 16.97
CA GLN A 74 20.72 -8.97 15.73
C GLN A 74 19.21 -8.74 15.60
N SER A 75 18.45 -9.05 16.65
CA SER A 75 17.00 -8.85 16.66
C SER A 75 16.60 -7.37 16.48
N VAL A 76 17.35 -6.45 17.09
CA VAL A 76 17.17 -5.01 16.89
C VAL A 76 17.50 -4.58 15.46
N ALA A 77 18.61 -5.08 14.90
CA ALA A 77 19.03 -4.76 13.54
C ALA A 77 18.02 -5.25 12.49
N ASP A 78 17.55 -6.50 12.62
CA ASP A 78 16.54 -7.10 11.74
C ASP A 78 15.24 -6.31 11.79
N THR A 79 14.75 -6.02 13.00
CA THR A 79 13.50 -5.26 13.17
C THR A 79 13.62 -3.84 12.63
N ARG A 80 14.78 -3.19 12.83
CA ARG A 80 15.04 -1.87 12.25
C ARG A 80 14.99 -1.90 10.73
N LYS A 81 15.57 -2.93 10.10
CA LYS A 81 15.53 -3.13 8.67
C LYS A 81 14.09 -3.29 8.18
N GLU A 82 13.29 -4.12 8.81
CA GLU A 82 11.88 -4.31 8.43
C GLU A 82 11.06 -3.01 8.52
N VAL A 83 11.27 -2.21 9.56
CA VAL A 83 10.61 -0.89 9.71
C VAL A 83 11.04 0.07 8.59
N GLN A 84 12.31 0.05 8.23
CA GLN A 84 12.84 0.85 7.13
C GLN A 84 12.24 0.42 5.79
N ASP A 85 12.29 -0.88 5.49
CA ASP A 85 11.75 -1.46 4.25
C ASP A 85 10.25 -1.13 4.11
N PHE A 86 9.47 -1.23 5.19
CA PHE A 86 8.05 -0.82 5.18
C PHE A 86 7.87 0.69 4.95
N LYS A 87 8.70 1.53 5.59
CA LYS A 87 8.62 2.98 5.39
C LYS A 87 8.92 3.36 3.94
N GLU A 88 9.92 2.71 3.33
CA GLU A 88 10.26 2.90 1.93
C GLU A 88 9.12 2.45 1.01
N ALA A 89 8.50 1.28 1.27
CA ALA A 89 7.34 0.82 0.52
C ALA A 89 6.14 1.77 0.66
N LEU A 90 5.85 2.25 1.88
CA LEU A 90 4.74 3.17 2.16
C LEU A 90 4.95 4.55 1.50
N THR A 91 6.19 5.03 1.47
CA THR A 91 6.55 6.33 0.89
C THR A 91 6.97 6.25 -0.58
N GLY A 92 6.93 5.04 -1.15
CA GLY A 92 7.28 4.76 -2.54
C GLY A 92 6.38 5.48 -3.53
N GLU A 93 6.87 5.62 -4.77
CA GLU A 93 6.15 6.29 -5.84
C GLU A 93 4.80 5.61 -6.13
N GLU A 94 4.78 4.28 -6.13
CA GLU A 94 3.58 3.48 -6.42
C GLU A 94 2.48 3.70 -5.39
N THR A 95 2.81 3.58 -4.10
CA THR A 95 1.87 3.85 -3.00
C THR A 95 1.33 5.28 -3.08
N ASN A 96 2.19 6.25 -3.38
CA ASN A 96 1.76 7.65 -3.55
C ASN A 96 0.82 7.85 -4.74
N LYS A 97 1.05 7.17 -5.87
CA LYS A 97 0.14 7.22 -7.04
C LYS A 97 -1.23 6.67 -6.67
N ILE A 98 -1.28 5.51 -6.02
CA ILE A 98 -2.52 4.87 -5.59
C ILE A 98 -3.29 5.80 -4.62
N LEU A 99 -2.63 6.32 -3.58
CA LEU A 99 -3.28 7.19 -2.59
C LEU A 99 -3.79 8.50 -3.21
N LYS A 100 -3.05 9.09 -4.16
CA LYS A 100 -3.50 10.28 -4.92
C LYS A 100 -4.74 9.97 -5.75
N HIS A 101 -4.76 8.84 -6.45
CA HIS A 101 -5.92 8.41 -7.22
C HIS A 101 -7.14 8.18 -6.33
N VAL A 102 -6.99 7.47 -5.21
CA VAL A 102 -8.07 7.25 -4.23
C VAL A 102 -8.61 8.58 -3.70
N ALA A 103 -7.74 9.54 -3.38
CA ALA A 103 -8.15 10.87 -2.92
C ALA A 103 -8.93 11.63 -4.00
N ALA A 104 -8.51 11.56 -5.27
CA ALA A 104 -9.22 12.17 -6.38
C ALA A 104 -10.59 11.51 -6.64
N SER A 105 -10.64 10.18 -6.65
CA SER A 105 -11.87 9.39 -6.83
C SER A 105 -12.90 9.69 -5.75
N ARG A 106 -12.46 9.75 -4.48
CA ARG A 106 -13.33 10.09 -3.34
C ARG A 106 -13.90 11.51 -3.43
N ARG A 107 -13.12 12.48 -3.93
CA ARG A 107 -13.61 13.85 -4.17
C ARG A 107 -14.63 13.90 -5.30
N ALA A 108 -14.42 13.12 -6.36
CA ALA A 108 -15.32 13.07 -7.52
C ALA A 108 -16.65 12.37 -7.20
N LYS A 109 -16.64 11.36 -6.32
CA LYS A 109 -17.83 10.57 -5.94
C LYS A 109 -17.98 10.47 -4.42
N PRO A 110 -18.40 11.56 -3.74
CA PRO A 110 -18.42 11.61 -2.27
C PRO A 110 -19.48 10.69 -1.62
N ALA A 111 -20.54 10.31 -2.33
CA ALA A 111 -21.72 9.64 -1.75
C ALA A 111 -21.82 8.13 -2.04
N GLY A 112 -20.80 7.49 -2.63
CA GLY A 112 -20.94 6.14 -3.22
C GLY A 112 -20.02 5.05 -2.70
N ILE A 113 -19.10 5.33 -1.77
CA ILE A 113 -18.13 4.30 -1.32
C ILE A 113 -18.73 3.52 -0.15
N LYS A 114 -19.21 2.31 -0.42
CA LYS A 114 -19.63 1.35 0.62
C LYS A 114 -18.44 1.10 1.54
N PRO A 115 -18.58 1.26 2.88
CA PRO A 115 -17.52 0.90 3.81
C PRO A 115 -17.18 -0.58 3.67
N TRP A 116 -15.89 -0.88 3.55
CA TRP A 116 -15.40 -2.25 3.50
C TRP A 116 -15.70 -2.97 4.82
N ARG A 117 -16.13 -4.24 4.73
CA ARG A 117 -16.38 -5.12 5.88
C ARG A 117 -15.51 -6.36 5.76
N TYR A 118 -14.93 -6.80 6.86
CA TYR A 118 -14.10 -8.01 6.90
C TYR A 118 -14.87 -9.28 6.46
N SER A 119 -16.20 -9.28 6.62
CA SER A 119 -17.07 -10.37 6.16
C SER A 119 -17.12 -10.51 4.65
N ASP A 120 -16.86 -9.41 3.92
CA ASP A 120 -17.01 -9.36 2.47
C ASP A 120 -15.75 -9.90 1.76
N ASP A 121 -14.62 -10.03 2.48
CA ASP A 121 -13.38 -10.67 2.00
C ASP A 121 -12.75 -11.49 3.13
N PRO A 122 -13.10 -12.78 3.28
CA PRO A 122 -12.56 -13.64 4.34
C PRO A 122 -11.05 -13.84 4.28
N GLU A 123 -10.47 -13.73 3.07
CA GLU A 123 -9.05 -13.98 2.79
C GLU A 123 -8.21 -12.68 2.85
N TRP A 124 -8.77 -11.60 3.40
CA TRP A 124 -8.11 -10.31 3.49
C TRP A 124 -6.78 -10.33 4.28
N THR A 125 -6.60 -11.32 5.18
CA THR A 125 -5.36 -11.51 5.94
C THR A 125 -4.39 -12.54 5.35
N THR A 126 -4.76 -13.23 4.26
CA THR A 126 -3.91 -14.26 3.67
C THR A 126 -3.08 -13.69 2.53
N VAL A 127 -1.80 -14.08 2.47
CA VAL A 127 -0.93 -13.76 1.34
C VAL A 127 -1.44 -14.55 0.14
N LYS A 128 -1.86 -13.86 -0.92
CA LYS A 128 -2.14 -14.52 -2.21
C LYS A 128 -0.79 -15.00 -2.74
N ARG A 129 -0.51 -16.30 -2.63
CA ARG A 129 0.60 -16.89 -3.38
C ARG A 129 0.17 -16.92 -4.84
N VAL A 130 0.53 -15.89 -5.60
CA VAL A 130 0.33 -15.89 -7.05
C VAL A 130 1.13 -17.07 -7.60
N LYS A 131 0.42 -18.14 -7.93
CA LYS A 131 0.96 -19.26 -8.69
C LYS A 131 1.08 -18.75 -10.13
N ARG A 132 2.16 -18.02 -10.43
CA ARG A 132 2.56 -17.72 -11.81
C ARG A 132 3.09 -19.03 -12.43
N GLU A 133 2.20 -20.00 -12.60
CA GLU A 133 2.45 -21.22 -13.35
C GLU A 133 2.42 -20.85 -14.84
N GLU A 134 3.63 -20.78 -15.42
CA GLU A 134 3.96 -21.50 -16.64
C GLU A 134 2.98 -21.34 -17.82
N SER A 135 2.98 -20.16 -18.43
CA SER A 135 2.62 -20.01 -19.84
C SER A 135 3.90 -19.82 -20.66
N ALA A 136 4.68 -20.90 -20.77
CA ALA A 136 5.64 -21.07 -21.86
C ALA A 136 4.88 -21.53 -23.12
N PRO A 137 5.05 -20.91 -24.29
CA PRO A 137 4.39 -21.37 -25.51
C PRO A 137 5.04 -22.67 -26.00
N ASN A 138 4.19 -23.63 -26.39
CA ASN A 138 4.55 -24.80 -27.22
C ASN A 138 4.92 -24.37 -28.64
#